data_AF-A0A961ZIV4-F1
#
_entry.id   AF-A0A961ZIV4-F1
#
_cell.length_a   1.000
_cell.length_b   1.000
_cell.length_c   1.000
_cell.angle_alpha   90.00
_cell.angle_beta   90.00
_cell.angle_gamma   90.00
#
_symmetry.space_group_name_H-M   'P 1'
#
loop_
_entity.id
_entity.type
_entity.pdbx_description
1 polymer ?
#
loop_
_entity_poly.entity_id
_entity_poly.type
_entity_poly.pdbx_seq_one_letter_code
_entity_poly.pdbx_strand_id
1 'polypeptide(L)'
;MAVSRKSVTPSQQVPQSIAEVEAILGRIGELTATLKENAAAVEAHIAILREREVAQRAPLDAEVARLETQVRDYCNAHRAELTNGGRSKSVRLATGTVSWRKGRMRVRLSSAEDDVLTALRAAKLTRFIRVVEEVDKAEMLRQPAQAARVPGVEIIEASETITIETNG
;
A
#
# COMPACT_ATOMS: atom_id res chain seq x y z
N MET A 1 28.04 -5.58 28.85
CA MET A 1 28.40 -6.89 28.28
C MET A 1 27.56 -7.10 27.02
N ALA A 2 28.05 -6.68 25.85
CA ALA A 2 27.35 -6.85 24.57
C ALA A 2 27.87 -8.13 23.91
N VAL A 3 26.98 -9.11 23.68
CA VAL A 3 27.34 -10.34 22.97
C VAL A 3 27.34 -10.04 21.47
N SER A 4 28.54 -9.78 20.94
CA SER A 4 28.77 -9.66 19.49
C SER A 4 28.54 -11.02 18.84
N ARG A 5 27.43 -11.19 18.11
CA ARG A 5 27.24 -12.35 17.22
C ARG A 5 28.19 -12.19 16.04
N LYS A 6 29.31 -12.93 16.07
CA LYS A 6 30.17 -13.14 14.89
C LYS A 6 29.32 -13.83 13.82
N SER A 7 29.04 -13.14 12.72
CA SER A 7 28.53 -13.77 11.51
C SER A 7 29.62 -14.69 10.97
N VAL A 8 29.43 -16.00 11.09
CA VAL A 8 30.28 -16.97 10.41
C VAL A 8 29.84 -16.97 8.95
N THR A 9 30.61 -16.29 8.09
CA THR A 9 30.49 -16.46 6.64
C THR A 9 30.95 -17.88 6.31
N PRO A 10 30.10 -18.74 5.73
CA PRO A 10 30.56 -20.03 5.24
C PRO A 10 31.63 -19.77 4.17
N SER A 11 32.73 -20.51 4.22
CA SER A 11 33.72 -20.53 3.14
C SER A 11 33.02 -20.99 1.85
N GLN A 12 32.82 -20.09 0.89
CA GLN A 12 32.27 -20.45 -0.42
C GLN A 12 33.30 -21.28 -1.17
N GLN A 13 33.03 -22.58 -1.31
CA GLN A 13 33.80 -23.43 -2.20
C GLN A 13 33.35 -23.15 -3.64
N VAL A 14 34.27 -22.69 -4.48
CA VAL A 14 34.02 -22.49 -5.90
C VAL A 14 33.98 -23.85 -6.58
N PRO A 15 32.91 -24.21 -7.31
CA PRO A 15 32.85 -25.49 -8.00
C PRO A 15 33.98 -25.58 -9.04
N GLN A 16 34.67 -26.71 -9.10
CA GLN A 16 35.80 -26.95 -9.99
C GLN A 16 35.44 -27.81 -11.22
N SER A 17 34.18 -28.23 -11.32
CA SER A 17 33.70 -29.08 -12.42
C SER A 17 32.24 -28.78 -12.78
N ILE A 18 31.86 -29.10 -14.02
CA ILE A 18 30.45 -28.98 -14.48
C ILE A 18 29.53 -29.86 -13.61
N ALA A 19 29.98 -31.06 -13.22
CA ALA A 19 29.22 -31.94 -12.34
C ALA A 19 28.92 -31.30 -10.96
N GLU A 20 29.87 -30.55 -10.40
CA GLU A 20 29.63 -29.78 -9.17
C GLU A 20 28.63 -28.64 -9.39
N VAL A 21 28.71 -27.94 -10.52
CA VAL A 21 27.73 -26.89 -10.89
C VAL A 21 26.32 -27.49 -11.03
N GLU A 22 26.17 -28.63 -11.72
CA GLU A 22 24.90 -29.33 -11.87
C GLU A 22 24.31 -29.76 -10.52
N ALA A 23 25.14 -30.29 -9.61
CA ALA A 23 24.71 -30.65 -8.26
C ALA A 23 24.25 -29.41 -7.45
N ILE A 24 24.97 -28.29 -7.57
CA ILE A 24 24.58 -27.03 -6.93
C ILE A 24 23.26 -26.51 -7.51
N LEU A 25 23.08 -26.54 -8.85
CA LEU A 25 21.83 -26.14 -9.50
C LEU A 25 20.65 -27.01 -9.05
N GLY A 26 20.84 -28.33 -8.97
CA GLY A 26 19.85 -29.25 -8.41
C GLY A 26 19.46 -28.86 -6.97
N ARG A 27 20.46 -28.55 -6.13
CA ARG A 27 20.21 -28.12 -4.75
C ARG A 27 19.48 -26.77 -4.67
N ILE A 28 19.79 -25.81 -5.55
CA ILE A 28 19.05 -24.55 -5.65
C ILE A 28 17.59 -24.83 -6.01
N GLY A 29 17.33 -25.75 -6.95
CA GLY A 29 15.98 -26.13 -7.35
C GLY A 29 15.15 -26.71 -6.20
N GLU A 30 15.71 -27.66 -5.45
CA GLU A 30 15.07 -28.23 -4.26
C GLU A 30 14.74 -27.18 -3.19
N LEU A 31 15.69 -26.30 -2.90
CA LEU A 31 15.54 -25.25 -1.89
C LEU A 31 14.49 -24.22 -2.33
N THR A 32 14.49 -23.80 -3.59
CA THR A 32 13.51 -22.84 -4.12
C THR A 32 12.10 -23.43 -4.14
N ALA A 33 11.94 -24.71 -4.48
CA ALA A 33 10.67 -25.43 -4.38
C ALA A 33 10.15 -25.47 -2.93
N THR A 34 11.02 -25.79 -1.97
CA THR A 34 10.69 -25.83 -0.54
C THR A 34 10.31 -24.44 -0.01
N LEU A 35 11.05 -23.39 -0.41
CA LEU A 35 10.73 -22.01 -0.05
C LEU A 35 9.36 -21.58 -0.57
N LYS A 36 9.02 -21.96 -1.82
CA LYS A 36 7.73 -21.69 -2.43
C LYS A 36 6.58 -22.38 -1.69
N GLU A 37 6.76 -23.65 -1.32
CA GLU A 37 5.78 -24.40 -0.52
C GLU A 37 5.58 -23.74 0.86
N ASN A 38 6.66 -23.40 1.56
CA ASN A 38 6.58 -22.72 2.84
C ASN A 38 5.86 -21.37 2.74
N ALA A 39 6.14 -20.59 1.70
CA ALA A 39 5.46 -19.32 1.45
C ALA A 39 3.96 -19.53 1.21
N ALA A 40 3.58 -20.53 0.41
CA ALA A 40 2.17 -20.86 0.17
C ALA A 40 1.45 -21.31 1.45
N ALA A 41 2.10 -22.09 2.30
CA ALA A 41 1.55 -22.50 3.60
C ALA A 41 1.33 -21.31 4.55
N VAL A 42 2.29 -20.38 4.60
CA VAL A 42 2.15 -19.14 5.38
C VAL A 42 0.98 -18.29 4.87
N GLU A 43 0.87 -18.09 3.57
CA GLU A 43 -0.25 -17.32 2.99
C GLU A 43 -1.61 -17.99 3.27
N ALA A 44 -1.69 -19.32 3.21
CA ALA A 44 -2.89 -20.05 3.60
C ALA A 44 -3.26 -19.82 5.08
N HIS A 45 -2.28 -19.85 5.99
CA HIS A 45 -2.52 -19.53 7.40
C HIS A 45 -2.95 -18.08 7.62
N ILE A 46 -2.33 -17.11 6.92
CA ILE A 46 -2.72 -15.70 6.98
C ILE A 46 -4.16 -15.52 6.48
N ALA A 47 -4.55 -16.20 5.40
CA ALA A 47 -5.91 -16.15 4.88
C ALA A 47 -6.94 -16.64 5.92
N ILE A 48 -6.68 -17.80 6.55
CA ILE A 48 -7.55 -18.34 7.62
C ILE A 48 -7.67 -17.37 8.79
N LEU A 49 -6.55 -16.81 9.25
CA LEU A 49 -6.56 -15.83 10.34
C LEU A 49 -7.35 -14.58 9.98
N ARG A 50 -7.18 -14.04 8.76
CA ARG A 50 -7.93 -12.88 8.28
C ARG A 50 -9.43 -13.15 8.23
N GLU A 51 -9.84 -14.30 7.70
CA GLU A 51 -11.24 -14.69 7.62
C GLU A 51 -11.87 -14.80 9.01
N ARG A 52 -11.19 -15.48 9.93
CA ARG A 52 -11.62 -15.61 11.32
C ARG A 52 -11.71 -14.26 12.04
N GLU A 53 -10.79 -13.35 11.80
CA GLU A 53 -10.83 -11.99 12.38
C GLU A 53 -12.00 -11.18 11.81
N VAL A 54 -12.24 -11.23 10.50
CA VAL A 54 -13.39 -10.57 9.86
C VAL A 54 -14.70 -11.12 10.44
N ALA A 55 -14.83 -12.44 10.58
CA ALA A 55 -16.02 -13.07 11.12
C ALA A 55 -16.28 -12.69 12.59
N GLN A 56 -15.24 -12.64 13.44
CA GLN A 56 -15.37 -12.25 14.84
C GLN A 56 -15.66 -10.75 15.01
N ARG A 57 -15.08 -9.90 14.16
CA ARG A 57 -15.30 -8.45 14.20
C ARG A 57 -16.68 -8.04 13.70
N ALA A 58 -17.20 -8.69 12.66
CA ALA A 58 -18.45 -8.32 12.02
C ALA A 58 -19.62 -8.07 13.00
N PRO A 59 -19.95 -8.95 13.97
CA PRO A 59 -21.02 -8.69 14.92
C PRO A 59 -20.72 -7.54 15.88
N LEU A 60 -19.46 -7.33 16.26
CA LEU A 60 -19.05 -6.24 17.15
C LEU A 60 -19.16 -4.89 16.43
N ASP A 61 -18.66 -4.81 15.19
CA ASP A 61 -18.74 -3.61 14.35
C ASP A 61 -20.22 -3.26 14.06
N ALA A 62 -21.07 -4.27 13.83
CA ALA A 62 -22.52 -4.08 13.65
C ALA A 62 -23.20 -3.55 14.93
N GLU A 63 -22.85 -4.09 16.10
CA GLU A 63 -23.43 -3.64 17.38
C GLU A 63 -22.99 -2.22 17.72
N VAL A 64 -21.70 -1.88 17.51
CA VAL A 64 -21.21 -0.51 17.67
C VAL A 64 -21.96 0.44 16.76
N ALA A 65 -22.11 0.12 15.47
CA ALA A 65 -22.84 0.97 14.52
C ALA A 65 -24.32 1.17 14.92
N ARG A 66 -24.97 0.11 15.43
CA ARG A 66 -26.34 0.17 15.93
C ARG A 66 -26.47 1.09 17.13
N LEU A 67 -25.59 0.96 18.12
CA LEU A 67 -25.58 1.78 19.33
C LEU A 67 -25.22 3.24 19.03
N GLU A 68 -24.24 3.48 18.17
CA GLU A 68 -23.91 4.84 17.70
C GLU A 68 -25.10 5.51 17.02
N THR A 69 -25.88 4.76 16.24
CA THR A 69 -27.09 5.28 15.58
C THR A 69 -28.14 5.69 16.62
N GLN A 70 -28.40 4.85 17.63
CA GLN A 70 -29.33 5.20 18.71
C GLN A 70 -28.92 6.47 19.46
N VAL A 71 -27.63 6.57 19.82
CA VAL A 71 -27.09 7.77 20.49
C VAL A 71 -27.24 9.00 19.58
N ARG A 72 -26.94 8.85 18.28
CA ARG A 72 -27.04 9.94 17.30
C ARG A 72 -28.48 10.41 17.12
N ASP A 73 -29.43 9.49 17.00
CA ASP A 73 -30.85 9.80 16.81
C ASP A 73 -31.41 10.55 18.03
N TYR A 74 -31.10 10.07 19.24
CA TYR A 74 -31.44 10.79 20.47
C TYR A 74 -30.80 12.19 20.51
N CYS A 75 -29.49 12.29 20.25
CA CYS A 75 -28.79 13.58 20.28
C CYS A 75 -29.29 14.57 19.23
N ASN A 76 -29.80 14.08 18.09
CA ASN A 76 -30.39 14.92 17.05
C ASN A 76 -31.78 15.40 17.46
N ALA A 77 -32.63 14.52 18.00
CA ALA A 77 -33.97 14.86 18.48
C ALA A 77 -33.93 15.85 19.66
N HIS A 78 -32.96 15.69 20.57
CA HIS A 78 -32.81 16.50 21.78
C HIS A 78 -31.75 17.60 21.67
N ARG A 79 -31.36 17.97 20.45
CA ARG A 79 -30.21 18.87 20.23
C ARG A 79 -30.35 20.19 21.01
N ALA A 80 -31.51 20.85 20.93
CA ALA A 80 -31.70 22.18 21.52
C ALA A 80 -31.55 22.13 23.06
N GLU A 81 -32.11 21.10 23.69
CA GLU A 81 -32.00 20.84 25.12
C GLU A 81 -30.53 20.60 25.51
N LEU A 82 -29.88 19.64 24.85
CA LEU A 82 -28.50 19.25 25.13
C LEU A 82 -27.50 20.40 24.91
N THR A 83 -27.76 21.28 23.95
CA THR A 83 -26.87 22.39 23.59
C THR A 83 -27.26 23.73 24.21
N ASN A 84 -28.29 23.76 25.06
CA ASN A 84 -28.84 24.97 25.67
C ASN A 84 -29.18 26.04 24.61
N GLY A 85 -29.95 25.65 23.61
CA GLY A 85 -30.32 26.48 22.45
C GLY A 85 -29.16 26.74 21.48
N GLY A 86 -28.13 25.89 21.47
CA GLY A 86 -26.95 26.05 20.61
C GLY A 86 -25.81 26.87 21.22
N ARG A 87 -25.89 27.24 22.50
CA ARG A 87 -24.82 27.95 23.23
C ARG A 87 -23.56 27.10 23.41
N SER A 88 -23.69 25.77 23.50
CA SER A 88 -22.56 24.84 23.45
C SER A 88 -22.66 23.90 22.25
N LYS A 89 -21.52 23.47 21.71
CA LYS A 89 -21.45 22.45 20.66
C LYS A 89 -20.86 21.13 21.16
N SER A 90 -20.75 20.96 22.47
CA SER A 90 -20.23 19.76 23.12
C SER A 90 -20.93 19.55 24.47
N VAL A 91 -21.26 18.30 24.78
CA VAL A 91 -21.89 17.88 26.04
C VAL A 91 -21.09 16.73 26.61
N ARG A 92 -20.61 16.89 27.84
CA ARG A 92 -19.93 15.84 28.60
C ARG A 92 -20.98 15.08 29.41
N LEU A 93 -21.07 13.79 29.16
CA LEU A 93 -21.88 12.83 29.90
C LEU A 93 -20.98 12.06 30.87
N ALA A 94 -21.57 11.23 31.74
CA ALA A 94 -20.81 10.44 32.71
C ALA A 94 -19.79 9.49 32.05
N THR A 95 -20.17 8.86 30.93
CA THR A 95 -19.39 7.82 30.24
C THR A 95 -18.74 8.27 28.94
N GLY A 96 -18.96 9.52 28.51
CA GLY A 96 -18.49 9.98 27.22
C GLY A 96 -18.79 11.42 26.92
N THR A 97 -18.46 11.87 25.71
CA THR A 97 -18.72 13.24 25.25
C THR A 97 -19.34 13.19 23.87
N VAL A 98 -20.43 13.92 23.68
CA VAL A 98 -21.06 14.12 22.38
C VAL A 98 -20.72 15.54 21.91
N SER A 99 -20.34 15.69 20.64
CA SER A 99 -20.09 17.00 20.08
C SER A 99 -20.65 17.12 18.67
N TRP A 100 -21.05 18.34 18.32
CA TRP A 100 -21.53 18.66 16.99
C TRP A 100 -20.48 19.52 16.29
N ARG A 101 -19.95 18.97 15.20
CA ARG A 101 -18.92 19.59 14.38
C ARG A 101 -19.36 19.52 12.92
N LYS A 102 -19.21 20.63 12.21
CA LYS A 102 -19.34 20.63 10.75
C LYS A 102 -18.06 19.99 10.20
N GLY A 103 -18.21 18.91 9.45
CA GLY A 103 -17.09 18.29 8.74
C GLY A 103 -16.48 19.23 7.70
N ARG A 104 -15.27 18.91 7.24
CA ARG A 104 -14.66 19.60 6.09
C ARG A 104 -15.50 19.37 4.84
N MET A 105 -15.57 20.35 3.96
CA MET A 105 -16.18 20.19 2.65
C MET A 105 -15.40 19.12 1.87
N ARG A 106 -16.11 18.28 1.13
CA ARG A 106 -15.53 17.25 0.25
C ARG A 106 -16.04 17.46 -1.16
N VAL A 107 -15.19 17.21 -2.14
CA VAL A 107 -15.59 17.12 -3.55
C VAL A 107 -15.93 15.66 -3.84
N ARG A 108 -17.05 15.42 -4.52
CA ARG A 108 -17.44 14.11 -5.06
C ARG A 108 -17.65 14.28 -6.55
N LEU A 109 -17.06 13.41 -7.35
CA LEU A 109 -17.34 13.33 -8.78
C LEU A 109 -18.54 12.39 -8.97
N SER A 110 -19.53 12.83 -9.75
CA SER A 110 -20.70 12.02 -10.11
C SER A 110 -20.55 11.31 -11.46
N SER A 111 -19.54 11.69 -12.24
CA SER A 111 -19.16 11.11 -13.53
C SER A 111 -17.73 10.59 -13.49
N ALA A 112 -17.29 9.93 -14.57
CA ALA A 112 -15.91 9.50 -14.72
C ALA A 112 -14.95 10.71 -14.65
N GLU A 113 -13.74 10.48 -14.16
CA GLU A 113 -12.74 11.54 -13.98
C GLU A 113 -12.35 12.20 -15.30
N ASP A 114 -12.28 11.43 -16.39
CA ASP A 114 -11.94 11.95 -17.73
C ASP A 114 -12.99 12.93 -18.28
N ASP A 115 -14.26 12.70 -18.00
CA ASP A 115 -15.34 13.63 -18.38
C ASP A 115 -15.19 14.95 -17.62
N VAL A 116 -14.87 14.86 -16.32
CA VAL A 116 -14.64 16.03 -15.46
C VAL A 116 -13.39 16.77 -15.93
N LEU A 117 -12.30 16.08 -16.24
CA LEU A 117 -11.08 16.69 -16.79
C LEU A 117 -11.37 17.37 -18.13
N THR A 118 -12.14 16.76 -19.01
CA THR A 118 -12.55 17.32 -20.31
C THR A 118 -13.36 18.60 -20.11
N ALA A 119 -14.37 18.56 -19.23
CA ALA A 119 -15.18 19.73 -18.90
C ALA A 119 -14.34 20.85 -18.26
N LEU A 120 -13.41 20.50 -17.35
CA LEU A 120 -12.49 21.46 -16.73
C LEU A 120 -11.56 22.12 -17.77
N ARG A 121 -11.05 21.35 -18.75
CA ARG A 121 -10.23 21.87 -19.86
C ARG A 121 -11.05 22.79 -20.76
N ALA A 122 -12.25 22.37 -21.16
CA ALA A 122 -13.17 23.16 -21.99
C ALA A 122 -13.56 24.48 -21.30
N ALA A 123 -13.81 24.43 -19.99
CA ALA A 123 -14.10 25.59 -19.15
C ALA A 123 -12.87 26.43 -18.78
N LYS A 124 -11.66 26.03 -19.22
CA LYS A 124 -10.37 26.67 -18.90
C LYS A 124 -10.11 26.81 -17.39
N LEU A 125 -10.63 25.89 -16.59
CA LEU A 125 -10.46 25.84 -15.13
C LEU A 125 -9.21 25.05 -14.74
N THR A 126 -8.07 25.41 -15.31
CA THR A 126 -6.81 24.66 -15.19
C THR A 126 -6.29 24.56 -13.74
N ARG A 127 -6.65 25.50 -12.86
CA ARG A 127 -6.32 25.43 -11.42
C ARG A 127 -6.87 24.20 -10.68
N PHE A 128 -7.86 23.52 -11.27
CA PHE A 128 -8.44 22.28 -10.72
C PHE A 128 -7.85 21.03 -11.35
N ILE A 129 -6.93 21.18 -12.30
CA ILE A 129 -6.24 20.08 -12.99
C ILE A 129 -4.83 20.01 -12.41
N ARG A 130 -4.48 18.87 -11.81
CA ARG A 130 -3.11 18.58 -11.43
C ARG A 130 -2.40 17.93 -12.62
N VAL A 131 -1.24 18.47 -13.00
CA VAL A 131 -0.35 17.87 -13.99
C VAL A 131 0.80 17.19 -13.25
N VAL A 132 1.09 15.95 -13.61
CA VAL A 132 2.29 15.23 -13.16
C VAL A 132 3.15 15.03 -14.40
N GLU A 133 4.35 15.58 -14.37
CA GLU A 133 5.35 15.39 -15.42
C GLU A 133 6.37 14.36 -14.93
N GLU A 134 6.58 13.32 -15.73
CA GLU A 134 7.53 12.25 -15.43
C GLU A 134 8.56 12.16 -16.55
N VAL A 135 9.75 11.69 -16.20
CA VAL A 135 10.84 11.49 -17.17
C VAL A 135 10.55 10.25 -17.99
N ASP A 136 10.39 10.41 -19.30
CA ASP A 136 10.24 9.29 -20.24
C ASP A 136 11.60 8.66 -20.54
N LYS A 137 11.99 7.71 -19.68
CA LYS A 137 13.24 6.95 -19.85
C LYS A 137 13.25 6.11 -21.12
N ALA A 138 12.10 5.66 -21.62
CA ALA A 138 12.03 4.87 -22.83
C ALA A 138 12.40 5.72 -24.05
N GLU A 139 11.88 6.95 -24.13
CA GLU A 139 12.23 7.88 -25.19
C GLU A 139 13.70 8.34 -25.10
N MET A 140 14.21 8.54 -23.88
CA MET A 140 15.62 8.82 -23.66
C MET A 140 16.54 7.69 -24.17
N LEU A 141 16.14 6.43 -24.00
CA LEU A 141 16.85 5.27 -24.54
C LEU A 141 16.74 5.15 -26.06
N ARG A 142 15.66 5.66 -26.68
CA ARG A 142 15.58 5.76 -28.16
C ARG A 142 16.51 6.83 -28.72
N GLN A 143 16.81 7.86 -27.93
CA GLN A 143 17.66 9.00 -28.32
C GLN A 143 18.81 9.23 -27.33
N PRO A 144 19.69 8.23 -27.11
CA PRO A 144 20.64 8.23 -26.00
C PRO A 144 21.66 9.37 -26.09
N ALA A 145 22.08 9.75 -27.30
CA ALA A 145 22.98 10.88 -27.51
C ALA A 145 22.37 12.23 -27.12
N GLN A 146 21.06 12.40 -27.29
CA GLN A 146 20.35 13.61 -26.84
C GLN A 146 20.09 13.56 -25.34
N ALA A 147 19.68 12.40 -24.83
CA ALA A 147 19.44 12.17 -23.41
C ALA A 147 20.70 12.42 -22.56
N ALA A 148 21.88 11.95 -22.99
CA ALA A 148 23.15 12.15 -22.30
C ALA A 148 23.58 13.63 -22.19
N ARG A 149 22.97 14.54 -22.95
CA ARG A 149 23.21 15.99 -22.84
C ARG A 149 22.40 16.63 -21.71
N VAL A 150 21.42 15.93 -21.15
CA VAL A 150 20.60 16.43 -20.05
C VAL A 150 21.39 16.31 -18.74
N PRO A 151 21.55 17.40 -17.97
CA PRO A 151 22.24 17.35 -16.68
C PRO A 151 21.61 16.32 -15.73
N GLY A 152 22.44 15.44 -15.16
CA GLY A 152 22.00 14.37 -14.26
C GLY A 152 21.53 13.09 -14.95
N VAL A 153 21.69 12.99 -16.27
CA VAL A 153 21.40 11.77 -17.03
C VAL A 153 22.69 11.08 -17.43
N GLU A 154 22.82 9.82 -17.03
CA GLU A 154 23.87 8.92 -17.47
C GLU A 154 23.24 7.75 -18.23
N ILE A 155 23.76 7.45 -19.42
CA ILE A 155 23.37 6.27 -20.19
C ILE A 155 24.36 5.15 -19.85
N ILE A 156 23.90 4.20 -19.05
CA ILE A 156 24.69 3.04 -18.64
C ILE A 156 24.52 1.95 -19.70
N GLU A 157 25.63 1.51 -20.28
CA GLU A 157 25.63 0.38 -21.21
C GLU A 157 25.32 -0.93 -20.47
N ALA A 158 24.62 -1.84 -21.15
CA ALA A 158 24.29 -3.13 -20.58
C ALA A 158 25.57 -3.94 -20.35
N SER A 159 25.82 -4.35 -19.12
CA SER A 159 26.81 -5.37 -18.78
C SER A 159 26.19 -6.77 -18.90
N GLU A 160 26.96 -7.75 -19.36
CA GLU A 160 26.53 -9.14 -19.34
C GLU A 160 26.35 -9.62 -17.89
N THR A 161 25.18 -10.19 -17.61
CA THR A 161 24.84 -10.78 -16.31
C THR A 161 24.48 -12.25 -16.49
N ILE A 162 25.01 -13.11 -15.61
CA ILE A 162 24.65 -14.53 -15.60
C ILE A 162 23.33 -14.69 -14.83
N THR A 163 22.31 -15.23 -15.48
CA THR A 163 21.06 -15.62 -14.83
C THR A 163 21.12 -17.11 -14.48
N ILE A 164 20.71 -17.47 -13.26
CA ILE A 164 20.62 -18.85 -12.81
C ILE A 164 19.14 -19.22 -12.76
N GLU A 165 18.73 -20.09 -13.67
CA GLU A 165 17.39 -20.69 -13.68
C GLU A 165 17.55 -22.19 -13.44
N THR A 166 16.74 -22.72 -12.52
CA THR A 166 16.68 -24.15 -12.27
C THR A 166 15.53 -24.74 -13.05
N ASN A 167 15.73 -25.91 -13.65
CA ASN A 167 14.66 -26.66 -14.29
C ASN A 167 13.75 -27.26 -13.19
N GLY A 168 12.86 -26.43 -12.64
CA GLY A 168 11.95 -26.77 -11.53
C GLY A 168 10.52 -26.34 -11.83
#